data_AF-A0A537H530-F1
#
_entry.id   AF-A0A537H530-F1
#
_cell.length_a   1.000
_cell.length_b   1.000
_cell.length_c   1.000
_cell.angle_alpha   90.00
_cell.angle_beta   90.00
_cell.angle_gamma   90.00
#
_symmetry.space_group_name_H-M   'P 1'
#
loop_
_entity.id
_entity.type
_entity.pdbx_description
1 polymer ?
#
loop_
_entity_poly.entity_id
_entity_poly.type
_entity_poly.pdbx_seq_one_letter_code
_entity_poly.pdbx_strand_id
1 'polypeptide(L)'
;MRNSQMFMGEKVKIIFDSLDGLASKVPAKDFLKGFTDLVGKLKDSDVTFIVTIDLSKLSKDLVGSLNEMADCVVDLSKDESDPNGRRLKVQRLNQKSAKIDSEMFEIDSSKGIVFV
;
A
#
# COMPACT_ATOMS: atom_id res chain seq x y z
N MET A 1 3.52 -19.47 -39.63
CA MET A 1 2.91 -18.40 -38.80
C MET A 1 3.02 -18.82 -37.35
N ARG A 2 3.74 -18.06 -36.52
CA ARG A 2 3.89 -18.35 -35.09
C ARG A 2 2.66 -17.75 -34.40
N ASN A 3 1.79 -18.59 -33.85
CA ASN A 3 0.66 -18.16 -33.03
C ASN A 3 1.20 -17.59 -31.72
N SER A 4 1.63 -16.33 -31.73
CA SER A 4 1.86 -15.53 -30.54
C SER A 4 0.70 -14.56 -30.41
N GLN A 5 -0.38 -14.98 -29.75
CA GLN A 5 -1.35 -14.05 -29.21
C GLN A 5 -0.76 -13.48 -27.92
N MET A 6 -0.37 -12.20 -27.94
CA MET A 6 -0.18 -11.46 -26.70
C MET A 6 -1.57 -11.15 -26.14
N PHE A 7 -1.96 -11.88 -25.09
CA PHE A 7 -3.08 -11.52 -24.26
C PHE A 7 -2.68 -10.28 -23.44
N MET A 8 -3.01 -9.09 -23.93
CA MET A 8 -2.94 -7.83 -23.15
C MET A 8 -4.24 -7.61 -22.36
N GLY A 9 -4.64 -8.62 -21.57
CA GLY A 9 -5.97 -8.62 -20.94
C GLY A 9 -6.03 -7.96 -19.56
N GLU A 10 -4.97 -8.02 -18.77
CA GLU A 10 -5.01 -7.57 -17.38
C GLU A 10 -3.78 -6.73 -17.04
N LYS A 11 -4.01 -5.55 -16.45
CA LYS A 11 -2.93 -4.75 -15.86
C LYS A 11 -2.23 -5.58 -14.80
N VAL A 12 -0.92 -5.74 -14.93
CA VAL A 12 -0.11 -6.49 -13.97
C VAL A 12 -0.23 -5.84 -12.59
N LYS A 13 -0.46 -6.66 -11.57
CA LYS A 13 -0.50 -6.24 -10.16
C LYS A 13 0.64 -6.91 -9.41
N ILE A 14 1.41 -6.12 -8.67
CA ILE A 14 2.48 -6.62 -7.79
C ILE A 14 2.11 -6.24 -6.36
N ILE A 15 2.15 -7.21 -5.46
CA ILE A 15 1.84 -7.01 -4.04
C ILE A 15 3.06 -7.41 -3.22
N PHE A 16 3.61 -6.45 -2.46
CA PHE A 16 4.62 -6.71 -1.45
C PHE A 16 3.96 -6.65 -0.08
N ASP A 17 3.78 -7.81 0.54
CA ASP A 17 3.20 -7.91 1.87
C ASP A 17 4.27 -7.76 2.95
N SER A 18 4.03 -6.85 3.90
CA SER A 18 4.85 -6.58 5.09
C SER A 18 6.28 -6.14 4.76
N LEU A 19 6.41 -5.02 4.06
CA LEU A 19 7.72 -4.45 3.70
C LEU A 19 8.47 -3.89 4.92
N ASP A 20 7.82 -3.73 6.07
CA ASP A 20 8.40 -3.27 7.34
C ASP A 20 9.59 -4.12 7.80
N GLY A 21 9.58 -5.43 7.52
CA GLY A 21 10.68 -6.33 7.87
C GLY A 21 11.98 -6.01 7.11
N LEU A 22 11.88 -5.54 5.86
CA LEU A 22 13.03 -5.11 5.07
C LEU A 22 13.39 -3.66 5.41
N ALA A 23 12.40 -2.78 5.47
CA ALA A 23 12.54 -1.36 5.72
C ALA A 23 13.15 -1.03 7.10
N SER A 24 12.97 -1.90 8.10
CA SER A 24 13.55 -1.75 9.43
C SER A 24 15.02 -2.21 9.54
N LYS A 25 15.51 -3.03 8.61
CA LYS A 25 16.86 -3.63 8.67
C LYS A 25 17.90 -2.93 7.81
N VAL A 26 17.43 -2.20 6.80
CA VAL A 26 18.29 -1.46 5.87
C VAL A 26 18.33 0.01 6.31
N PRO A 27 19.49 0.68 6.26
CA PRO A 27 19.55 2.12 6.50
C PRO A 27 18.53 2.86 5.63
N ALA A 28 17.74 3.76 6.23
CA ALA A 28 16.60 4.40 5.56
C ALA A 28 16.96 5.03 4.22
N LYS A 29 18.16 5.65 4.13
CA LYS A 29 18.67 6.26 2.89
C LYS A 29 18.87 5.24 1.77
N ASP A 30 19.47 4.09 2.08
CA ASP A 30 19.76 3.04 1.10
C ASP A 30 18.49 2.34 0.67
N PHE A 31 17.58 2.09 1.63
CA PHE A 31 16.25 1.57 1.35
C PHE A 31 15.48 2.50 0.42
N LEU A 32 15.38 3.79 0.75
CA LEU A 32 14.66 4.78 -0.05
C LEU A 32 15.23 4.89 -1.46
N LYS A 33 16.55 4.88 -1.62
CA LYS A 33 17.19 4.89 -2.93
C LYS A 33 16.73 3.69 -3.78
N GLY A 34 16.89 2.48 -3.27
CA GLY A 34 16.52 1.26 -4.00
C GLY A 34 15.02 1.16 -4.25
N PHE A 35 14.20 1.58 -3.30
CA PHE A 35 12.75 1.56 -3.41
C PHE A 35 12.23 2.60 -4.42
N THR A 36 12.82 3.79 -4.46
CA THR A 36 12.52 4.82 -5.47
C THR A 36 12.83 4.30 -6.88
N ASP A 37 13.99 3.68 -7.08
CA ASP A 37 14.39 3.09 -8.36
C ASP A 37 13.43 1.98 -8.81
N LEU A 38 12.97 1.14 -7.88
CA LEU A 38 11.97 0.10 -8.14
C LEU A 38 10.62 0.71 -8.53
N VAL A 39 10.10 1.63 -7.72
CA VAL A 39 8.80 2.27 -7.96
C VAL A 39 8.80 3.02 -9.30
N GLY A 40 9.89 3.72 -9.64
CA GLY A 40 10.04 4.39 -10.94
C GLY A 40 9.85 3.41 -12.11
N LYS A 41 10.57 2.29 -12.10
CA LYS A 41 10.47 1.25 -13.14
C LYS A 41 9.06 0.65 -13.25
N LEU A 42 8.39 0.45 -12.11
CA LEU A 42 7.04 -0.12 -12.08
C LEU A 42 6.00 0.86 -12.63
N LYS A 43 6.13 2.17 -12.32
CA LYS A 43 5.25 3.21 -12.87
C LYS A 43 5.36 3.30 -14.39
N ASP A 44 6.58 3.21 -14.94
CA ASP A 44 6.82 3.22 -16.39
C ASP A 44 6.25 1.98 -17.11
N SER A 45 5.93 0.92 -16.37
CA SER A 45 5.47 -0.37 -16.91
C SER A 45 3.93 -0.56 -16.85
N ASP A 46 3.16 0.48 -16.52
CA ASP A 46 1.69 0.44 -16.29
C ASP A 46 1.25 -0.68 -15.31
N VAL A 47 2.08 -0.92 -14.29
CA VAL A 47 1.83 -1.90 -13.21
C VAL A 47 1.12 -1.23 -12.04
N THR A 48 0.15 -1.91 -11.43
CA THR A 48 -0.35 -1.52 -10.10
C THR A 48 0.51 -2.16 -9.03
N PHE A 49 1.22 -1.33 -8.25
CA PHE A 49 2.07 -1.79 -7.16
C PHE A 49 1.42 -1.48 -5.82
N ILE A 50 1.17 -2.52 -5.02
CA ILE A 50 0.56 -2.45 -3.69
C ILE A 50 1.59 -2.91 -2.67
N VAL A 51 1.73 -2.15 -1.59
CA VAL A 51 2.64 -2.49 -0.50
C VAL A 51 1.89 -2.35 0.82
N THR A 52 2.04 -3.34 1.70
CA THR A 52 1.60 -3.22 3.10
C THR A 52 2.82 -3.01 4.00
N ILE A 53 2.68 -2.10 4.96
CA ILE A 53 3.74 -1.73 5.90
C ILE A 53 3.11 -1.49 7.26
N ASP A 54 3.72 -2.08 8.29
CA ASP A 54 3.52 -1.63 9.67
C ASP A 54 4.39 -0.39 9.95
N LEU A 55 3.75 0.79 9.91
CA LEU A 55 4.43 2.08 10.11
C LEU A 55 5.01 2.23 11.52
N SER A 56 4.50 1.49 12.52
CA SER A 56 4.99 1.56 13.90
C SER A 56 6.43 1.07 14.05
N LYS A 57 6.92 0.28 13.08
CA LYS A 57 8.28 -0.27 13.05
C LYS A 57 9.29 0.60 12.31
N LEU A 58 8.86 1.72 11.73
CA LEU A 58 9.70 2.58 10.88
C LEU A 58 9.99 3.93 11.55
N SER A 59 11.08 4.58 11.13
CA SER A 59 11.38 5.95 11.56
C SER A 59 10.40 6.95 10.91
N LYS A 60 10.13 8.07 11.59
CA LYS A 60 9.23 9.12 11.08
C LYS A 60 9.67 9.66 9.71
N ASP A 61 10.97 9.81 9.49
CA ASP A 61 11.53 10.30 8.22
C ASP A 61 11.24 9.34 7.07
N LEU A 62 11.36 8.03 7.33
CA LEU A 62 11.06 6.99 6.34
C LEU A 62 9.56 6.93 6.03
N VAL A 63 8.70 7.03 7.06
CA VAL A 63 7.25 7.10 6.88
C VAL A 63 6.84 8.29 6.02
N GLY A 64 7.39 9.48 6.29
CA GLY A 64 7.14 10.68 5.48
C GLY A 64 7.51 10.48 4.01
N SER A 65 8.71 9.95 3.77
CA SER A 65 9.21 9.68 2.41
C SER A 65 8.35 8.67 1.64
N LEU A 66 7.88 7.61 2.30
CA LEU A 66 7.01 6.60 1.69
C LEU A 66 5.63 7.18 1.34
N ASN A 67 5.05 7.98 2.22
CA ASN A 67 3.76 8.64 2.00
C ASN A 67 3.82 9.65 0.83
N GLU A 68 4.93 10.36 0.66
CA GLU A 68 5.13 11.29 -0.46
C GLU A 68 5.26 10.56 -1.81
N MET A 69 5.95 9.41 -1.82
CA MET A 69 6.18 8.59 -3.01
C MET A 69 4.89 7.91 -3.52
N ALA A 70 4.01 7.54 -2.60
CA ALA A 70 2.79 6.80 -2.90
C ALA A 70 1.74 7.68 -3.60
N ASP A 71 1.13 7.12 -4.65
CA ASP A 71 0.01 7.77 -5.34
C ASP A 71 -1.30 7.63 -4.54
N CYS A 72 -1.41 6.56 -3.75
CA CYS A 72 -2.52 6.26 -2.85
C CYS A 72 -1.99 5.79 -1.49
N VAL A 73 -2.57 6.28 -0.40
CA VAL A 73 -2.26 5.84 0.98
C VAL A 73 -3.56 5.52 1.69
N VAL A 74 -3.64 4.30 2.20
CA VAL A 74 -4.77 3.79 3.00
C VAL A 74 -4.23 3.38 4.36
N ASP A 75 -4.73 4.03 5.40
CA ASP A 75 -4.43 3.69 6.78
C ASP A 75 -5.47 2.70 7.29
N LEU A 76 -5.00 1.66 7.95
CA LEU A 76 -5.83 0.71 8.69
C LEU A 76 -5.49 0.83 10.17
N SER A 77 -6.51 1.01 11.02
CA SER A 77 -6.33 1.05 12.46
C SER A 77 -7.39 0.20 13.17
N LYS A 78 -7.07 -0.24 14.38
CA LYS A 78 -8.08 -0.84 15.28
C LYS A 78 -9.02 0.27 15.78
N ASP A 79 -10.28 -0.05 16.01
CA ASP A 79 -11.17 0.80 16.78
C ASP A 79 -11.06 0.44 18.27
N GLU A 80 -10.83 1.44 19.12
CA GLU A 80 -10.67 1.22 20.56
C GLU A 80 -12.02 1.01 21.28
N SER A 81 -13.13 1.37 20.65
CA SER A 81 -14.49 1.23 21.18
C SER A 81 -15.13 -0.13 20.87
N ASP A 82 -14.61 -0.85 19.88
CA ASP A 82 -15.11 -2.16 19.45
C ASP A 82 -13.95 -3.15 19.28
N PRO A 83 -13.90 -4.25 20.05
CA PRO A 83 -12.87 -5.29 19.92
C PRO A 83 -12.73 -5.88 18.50
N ASN A 84 -13.83 -5.92 17.73
CA ASN A 84 -13.86 -6.44 16.36
C ASN A 84 -13.79 -5.34 15.30
N GLY A 85 -14.07 -4.09 15.71
CA GLY A 85 -14.08 -2.92 14.87
C GLY A 85 -12.69 -2.53 14.40
N ARG A 86 -12.59 -2.24 13.11
CA ARG A 86 -11.42 -1.67 12.46
C ARG A 86 -11.86 -0.48 11.63
N ARG A 87 -10.90 0.38 11.31
CA ARG A 87 -11.15 1.62 10.58
C ARG A 87 -10.23 1.69 9.38
N LEU A 88 -10.81 2.02 8.24
CA LEU A 88 -10.10 2.32 7.00
C LEU A 88 -10.18 3.82 6.75
N LYS A 89 -9.04 4.45 6.49
CA LYS A 89 -8.98 5.85 6.08
C LYS A 89 -8.11 6.01 4.85
N VAL A 90 -8.71 6.52 3.78
CA VAL A 90 -7.94 6.96 2.60
C VAL A 90 -7.33 8.31 2.94
N GLN A 91 -6.01 8.36 3.15
CA GLN A 91 -5.29 9.61 3.45
C GLN A 91 -4.91 10.36 2.18
N ARG A 92 -4.59 9.61 1.12
CA ARG A 92 -4.09 10.15 -0.14
C ARG A 92 -4.66 9.36 -1.30
N LEU A 93 -5.10 10.05 -2.35
CA LEU A 93 -5.57 9.47 -3.60
C LEU A 93 -5.11 10.35 -4.76
N ASN A 94 -4.59 9.75 -5.82
CA ASN A 94 -4.05 10.46 -6.98
C ASN A 94 -3.05 11.56 -6.57
N GLN A 95 -2.14 11.22 -5.66
CA GLN A 95 -1.08 12.11 -5.14
C GLN A 95 -1.59 13.33 -4.37
N LYS A 96 -2.86 13.35 -3.95
CA LYS A 96 -3.47 14.45 -3.19
C LYS A 96 -4.08 13.94 -1.90
N SER A 97 -4.07 14.77 -0.86
CA SER A 97 -4.80 14.47 0.37
C SER A 97 -6.27 14.22 0.07
N ALA A 98 -6.80 13.10 0.56
CA ALA A 98 -8.19 12.75 0.37
C ALA A 98 -9.05 13.37 1.48
N LYS A 99 -10.24 13.86 1.11
CA LYS A 99 -11.29 14.34 2.03
C LYS A 99 -12.41 13.31 2.08
N ILE A 100 -12.05 12.07 2.37
CA ILE A 100 -12.95 10.93 2.47
C ILE A 100 -13.05 10.58 3.95
N ASP A 101 -14.27 10.43 4.45
CA ASP A 101 -14.50 10.04 5.83
C ASP A 101 -13.95 8.62 6.08
N SER A 102 -13.57 8.35 7.32
CA SER A 102 -13.11 7.01 7.67
C SER A 102 -14.28 6.05 7.72
N GLU A 103 -14.10 4.87 7.14
CA GLU A 103 -15.11 3.82 7.11
C GLU A 103 -14.79 2.75 8.15
N MET A 104 -15.82 2.27 8.85
CA MET A 104 -15.70 1.18 9.80
C MET A 104 -15.84 -0.15 9.07
N PHE A 105 -15.06 -1.14 9.49
CA PHE A 105 -15.16 -2.48 8.95
C PHE A 105 -14.85 -3.55 10.00
N GLU A 106 -15.41 -4.72 9.78
CA GLU A 106 -15.10 -5.94 10.51
C GLU A 106 -14.50 -6.98 9.55
N ILE A 107 -13.83 -7.99 10.12
CA ILE A 107 -13.36 -9.15 9.35
C ILE A 107 -14.25 -10.33 9.71
N ASP A 108 -15.13 -10.68 8.78
CA ASP A 108 -15.94 -11.88 8.82
C ASP A 108 -15.15 -13.04 8.21
N SER A 109 -15.14 -14.20 8.87
CA SER A 109 -14.34 -15.35 8.44
C SER A 109 -14.82 -16.00 7.13
N SER A 110 -16.07 -15.74 6.72
CA SER A 110 -16.68 -16.29 5.50
C SER A 110 -16.76 -15.27 4.37
N LYS A 111 -16.86 -13.97 4.68
CA LYS A 111 -17.04 -12.88 3.71
C LYS A 111 -15.81 -11.99 3.52
N GLY A 112 -14.83 -12.08 4.42
CA GLY A 112 -13.67 -11.20 4.43
C GLY A 112 -14.00 -9.84 5.05
N ILE A 113 -13.63 -8.75 4.38
CA ILE A 113 -13.86 -7.38 4.87
C ILE A 113 -15.32 -6.99 4.67
N VAL A 114 -16.00 -6.60 5.75
CA VAL A 114 -17.38 -6.14 5.74
C VAL A 114 -17.44 -4.73 6.31
N PHE A 115 -17.87 -3.76 5.51
CA PHE A 115 -18.08 -2.39 5.98
C PHE A 115 -19.41 -2.31 6.75
N VAL A 116 -19.40 -1.59 7.88
CA VAL A 116 -20.50 -1.49 8.86
C VAL A 116 -20.97 -0.06 9.06
#